data_AF-A0A6N7GSC6-F1
#
_entry.id   AF-A0A6N7GSC6-F1
#
_cell.length_a   1.000
_cell.length_b   1.000
_cell.length_c   1.000
_cell.angle_alpha   90.00
_cell.angle_beta   90.00
_cell.angle_gamma   90.00
#
_symmetry.space_group_name_H-M   'P 1'
#
loop_
_entity.id
_entity.type
_entity.pdbx_description
1 polymer ?
#
loop_
_entity_poly.entity_id
_entity_poly.type
_entity_poly.pdbx_seq_one_letter_code
_entity_poly.pdbx_strand_id
1 'polypeptide(L)' 'MLGNQLRFRDLKDRGVVTNWVTLSNWIKNENFPCGKLAGPNTRLWNESDVAAWLASRPSEPKPSPMKRAAGRETEAA' A
#
# COMPACT_ATOMS: atom_id res chain seq x y z
N MET A 1 23.00 3.29 2.61
CA MET A 1 21.90 2.37 2.26
C MET A 1 20.97 3.13 1.32
N LEU A 2 20.88 2.74 0.05
CA LEU A 2 20.18 3.49 -0.99
C LEU A 2 18.68 3.56 -0.68
N GLY A 3 18.17 4.78 -0.52
CA GLY A 3 16.78 5.04 -0.15
C GLY A 3 15.84 4.72 -1.31
N ASN A 4 15.25 3.53 -1.29
CA ASN A 4 14.20 3.16 -2.23
C ASN A 4 12.96 4.01 -1.97
N GLN A 5 12.68 4.92 -2.90
CA GLN A 5 11.52 5.78 -2.88
C GLN A 5 10.34 5.07 -3.55
N LEU A 6 9.33 4.73 -2.76
CA LEU A 6 8.12 4.09 -3.21
C LEU A 6 7.13 5.14 -3.71
N ARG A 7 6.57 4.91 -4.89
CA ARG A 7 5.39 5.66 -5.39
C ARG A 7 4.12 5.03 -4.86
N PHE A 8 3.00 5.75 -4.96
CA PHE A 8 1.68 5.20 -4.63
C PHE A 8 1.40 3.86 -5.34
N ARG A 9 1.81 3.74 -6.61
CA ARG A 9 1.67 2.50 -7.37
C ARG A 9 2.42 1.33 -6.74
N ASP A 10 3.60 1.58 -6.20
CA ASP A 10 4.44 0.58 -5.55
C ASP A 10 3.86 0.16 -4.19
N LEU A 11 3.38 1.14 -3.39
CA LEU A 11 2.64 0.86 -2.16
C LEU A 11 1.39 0.01 -2.39
N LYS A 12 0.72 0.23 -3.53
CA LYS A 12 -0.44 -0.57 -3.93
C LYS A 12 -0.06 -1.97 -4.39
N ASP A 13 1.00 -2.11 -5.18
CA ASP A 13 1.50 -3.39 -5.68
C ASP A 13 1.94 -4.31 -4.52
N ARG A 14 2.60 -3.73 -3.52
CA ARG A 14 3.00 -4.41 -2.27
C ARG A 14 1.86 -4.72 -1.31
N GLY A 15 0.63 -4.30 -1.61
CA GLY A 15 -0.53 -4.52 -0.75
C GLY A 15 -0.52 -3.69 0.53
N VAL A 16 0.35 -2.68 0.65
CA VAL A 16 0.38 -1.77 1.81
C VAL A 16 -0.87 -0.90 1.82
N VAL A 17 -1.28 -0.38 0.66
CA VAL A 17 -2.43 0.53 0.53
C VAL A 17 -3.31 0.11 -0.65
N THR A 18 -4.63 0.12 -0.48
CA THR A 18 -5.57 -0.20 -1.57
C THR A 18 -6.03 1.03 -2.35
N ASN A 19 -6.28 2.16 -1.69
CA ASN A 19 -6.77 3.39 -2.32
C ASN A 19 -6.20 4.67 -1.65
N TRP A 20 -6.33 5.81 -2.35
CA TRP A 20 -5.85 7.11 -1.86
C TRP A 20 -6.57 7.61 -0.61
N VAL A 21 -7.83 7.21 -0.39
CA VAL A 21 -8.63 7.62 0.76
C VAL A 21 -8.11 6.95 2.04
N THR A 22 -7.82 5.64 1.98
CA THR A 22 -7.20 4.87 3.05
C THR A 22 -5.85 5.47 3.41
N LEU A 23 -5.03 5.80 2.41
CA LEU A 23 -3.75 6.48 2.64
C LEU A 23 -3.93 7.84 3.34
N SER A 24 -4.91 8.64 2.90
CA SER A 24 -5.22 9.93 3.53
C SER A 24 -5.68 9.76 4.98
N ASN A 25 -6.53 8.76 5.25
CA ASN A 25 -6.97 8.43 6.60
C ASN A 25 -5.82 7.95 7.48
N TRP A 26 -4.87 7.18 6.94
CA TRP A 26 -3.69 6.75 7.69
C TRP A 26 -2.74 7.90 7.99
N ILE A 27 -2.58 8.85 7.07
CA ILE A 27 -1.79 10.06 7.34
C ILE A 27 -2.45 10.90 8.45
N LYS A 28 -3.78 11.00 8.47
CA LYS A 28 -4.52 11.81 9.45
C LYS A 28 -4.66 11.16 10.82
N ASN A 29 -5.00 9.88 10.86
CA ASN A 29 -5.43 9.19 12.09
C ASN A 29 -4.34 8.28 12.66
N GLU A 30 -3.39 7.85 11.84
CA GLU A 30 -2.46 6.75 12.15
C GLU A 30 -0.98 7.16 12.08
N ASN A 31 -0.73 8.47 11.93
CA ASN A 31 0.61 9.04 11.78
C ASN A 31 1.44 8.34 10.68
N PHE A 32 0.79 7.89 9.60
CA PHE A 32 1.49 7.33 8.46
C PHE A 32 2.40 8.40 7.82
N PRO A 33 3.62 8.05 7.37
CA PRO A 33 4.55 9.01 6.81
C PRO A 33 3.92 9.82 5.67
N CYS A 34 3.96 11.15 5.81
CA CYS A 34 3.56 12.06 4.74
C CYS A 34 4.62 11.99 3.63
N GLY A 35 4.26 11.35 2.51
CA GLY A 35 5.17 11.17 1.40
C GLY A 35 5.78 12.49 0.97
N LYS A 36 7.10 12.51 0.73
CA LYS A 36 7.82 13.69 0.27
C LYS A 36 7.37 14.04 -1.14
N LEU A 37 7.15 15.33 -1.38
CA LEU A 37 6.95 15.87 -2.72
C LEU A 37 8.26 15.74 -3.50
N ALA A 38 8.27 14.85 -4.49
CA ALA A 38 9.43 14.64 -5.36
C ALA A 38 9.23 15.26 -6.75
N GLY A 39 8.01 15.63 -7.09
CA GLY A 39 7.68 16.33 -8.31
C GLY A 39 6.31 17.01 -8.22
N PRO A 40 5.89 17.74 -9.27
CA PRO A 40 4.74 18.64 -9.25
C PRO A 40 3.43 18.01 -8.77
N ASN A 41 3.29 16.69 -8.91
CA ASN A 41 2.16 15.94 -8.37
C ASN A 41 2.54 14.52 -7.91
N THR A 42 3.83 14.28 -7.67
CA THR A 42 4.33 12.95 -7.30
C THR A 42 4.79 12.97 -5.85
N ARG A 43 4.16 12.12 -5.05
CA ARG A 43 4.58 11.84 -3.67
C ARG A 43 5.38 10.54 -3.63
N LEU A 44 6.50 10.59 -2.94
CA LEU A 44 7.40 9.48 -2.70
C LEU A 44 7.49 9.19 -1.21
N TRP A 45 7.40 7.92 -0.86
CA TRP A 45 7.57 7.43 0.49
C TRP A 45 8.90 6.69 0.58
N ASN A 46 9.65 6.88 1.66
CA ASN A 46 10.81 6.04 1.87
C ASN A 46 10.34 4.65 2.27
N GLU A 47 10.89 3.63 1.63
CA GLU A 47 10.63 2.23 1.97
C GLU A 47 10.91 1.94 3.44
N SER A 48 11.99 2.49 3.99
CA SER A 48 12.37 2.29 5.40
C SER A 48 11.36 2.88 6.38
N ASP A 49 10.82 4.07 6.12
CA ASP A 49 9.78 4.69 6.96
C ASP A 49 8.48 3.87 6.93
N VAL A 50 8.11 3.39 5.74
CA VAL A 50 6.93 2.53 5.57
C VAL A 50 7.12 1.20 6.29
N ALA A 51 8.30 0.57 6.15
CA ALA A 51 8.63 -0.68 6.82
C ALA A 51 8.68 -0.50 8.35
N ALA A 52 9.24 0.61 8.85
CA ALA A 52 9.25 0.93 10.26
C ALA A 52 7.82 1.14 10.80
N TRP A 53 6.97 1.87 10.08
CA TRP A 53 5.57 2.05 10.46
C TRP A 53 4.80 0.72 10.46
N LEU A 54 5.05 -0.15 9.47
CA LEU A 54 4.47 -1.50 9.42
C LEU A 54 4.94 -2.36 10.60
N ALA A 55 6.22 -2.28 10.98
CA ALA A 55 6.78 -2.99 12.13
C ALA A 55 6.26 -2.45 13.48
N SER A 56 5.97 -1.14 13.56
CA SER A 56 5.43 -0.51 14.76
C SER A 56 3.96 -0.84 15.03
N ARG A 57 3.20 -1.38 14.06
CA ARG A 57 1.82 -1.84 14.28
C ARG A 57 1.83 -3.33 14.67
N PRO A 58 1.57 -3.70 15.94
CA PRO A 58 1.37 -5.09 16.34
C PRO A 58 -0.08 -5.48 16.01
N SER A 59 -0.40 -5.69 14.73
CA SER A 59 -1.71 -6.25 14.35
C SER A 59 -1.67 -6.82 12.94
N GLU A 60 -1.67 -8.16 12.92
CA GLU A 60 -2.12 -9.12 11.93
C GLU A 60 -2.11 -8.74 10.43
N PRO A 61 -1.49 -9.56 9.57
CA PRO A 61 -1.51 -9.34 8.12
C PRO A 61 -2.95 -9.29 7.64
N LYS A 62 -3.45 -8.10 7.29
CA LYS A 62 -4.75 -7.99 6.64
C LYS A 62 -4.68 -8.76 5.32
N PRO A 63 -5.65 -9.64 5.07
CA PRO A 63 -5.58 -10.66 4.04
C PRO A 63 -5.29 -10.01 2.69
N SER A 64 -4.26 -10.51 2.02
CA SER A 64 -4.05 -10.30 0.60
C SER A 64 -5.37 -10.53 -0.14
N PRO A 65 -5.67 -9.76 -1.19
CA PRO A 65 -6.96 -9.83 -1.86
C PRO A 65 -7.16 -11.26 -2.35
N MET A 66 -8.28 -11.88 -1.95
CA MET A 66 -8.77 -13.09 -2.60
C MET A 66 -8.73 -12.82 -4.10
N LYS A 67 -7.82 -13.50 -4.82
CA LYS A 67 -7.97 -13.71 -6.25
C LYS A 67 -9.33 -14.40 -6.37
N ARG A 68 -10.35 -13.68 -6.85
CA ARG A 68 -11.64 -14.30 -7.17
C ARG A 68 -11.32 -15.48 -8.09
N ALA A 69 -11.69 -16.66 -7.62
CA ALA A 69 -11.38 -17.93 -8.24
C ALA A 69 -11.72 -17.89 -9.74
N ALA A 70 -10.74 -18.23 -10.56
CA ALA A 70 -10.97 -18.67 -11.91
C ALA A 70 -11.75 -19.99 -11.81
N GLY A 71 -13.02 -19.96 -12.19
CA GLY A 71 -13.91 -21.11 -12.13
C GLY A 71 -15.27 -20.75 -12.70
N ARG A 72 -15.31 -20.32 -13.96
CA ARG A 72 -16.52 -20.40 -14.77
C ARG A 72 -16.35 -21.61 -15.68
N GLU A 73 -16.62 -22.76 -15.08
CA GLU A 73 -17.18 -23.94 -15.74
C GLU A 73 -18.18 -23.48 -16.81
N THR A 74 -17.82 -23.73 -18.07
CA THR A 74 -18.68 -23.60 -19.23
C THR A 74 -19.42 -24.92 -19.33
N GLU A 75 -20.61 -25.00 -18.76
CA GLU A 75 -21.53 -26.10 -19.02
C GLU A 75 -22.22 -25.81 -20.37
N ALA A 76 -21.94 -26.68 -21.33
CA ALA A 76 -22.56 -26.73 -22.64
C ALA A 76 -23.98 -27.31 -22.52
N ALA A 77 -24.92 -26.71 -23.24
CA ALA A 77 -26.23 -27.26 -23.55
C ALA A 77 -26.40 -27.30 -25.07
#